data_AF-A0A351HA02-F1
#
_entry.id   AF-A0A351HA02-F1
#
_cell.length_a   1.000
_cell.length_b   1.000
_cell.length_c   1.000
_cell.angle_alpha   90.00
_cell.angle_beta   90.00
_cell.angle_gamma   90.00
#
_symmetry.space_group_name_H-M   'P 1'
#
loop_
_entity.id
_entity.type
_entity.pdbx_description
1 polymer ?
#
loop_
_entity_poly.entity_id
_entity_poly.type
_entity_poly.pdbx_seq_one_letter_code
_entity_poly.pdbx_strand_id
1 'polypeptide(L)'
;MYVFGAALPSGVYSRTIRKHSNRYRFSNTKIPFVCTSTAICSAELLVQNEGSIYEALRVSMAIPGLFKPEKKGDLTLADGGIPNNLFVSVAREANSTFVVAVDLSSSNRVTSILRIQYWE
;
A
#
# COMPACT_ATOMS: atom_id res chain seq x y z
N MET A 1 19.43 15.94 -4.12
CA MET A 1 18.15 15.24 -4.37
C MET A 1 17.07 15.94 -3.56
N TYR A 2 16.20 16.71 -4.22
CA TYR A 2 15.13 17.47 -3.57
C TYR A 2 14.08 16.49 -3.03
N VAL A 3 13.98 16.36 -1.72
CA VAL A 3 12.85 15.66 -1.11
C VAL A 3 11.66 16.60 -1.26
N PHE A 4 10.67 16.21 -2.07
CA PHE A 4 9.39 16.92 -2.16
C PHE A 4 8.91 17.26 -0.75
N GLY A 5 8.63 18.54 -0.48
CA GLY A 5 8.05 18.95 0.79
C GLY A 5 6.74 18.21 1.04
N ALA A 6 6.44 17.89 2.30
CA ALA A 6 5.16 17.32 2.68
C ALA A 6 4.16 18.45 2.95
N ALA A 7 3.03 18.46 2.24
CA ALA A 7 1.96 19.43 2.47
C ALA A 7 1.26 19.22 3.82
N LEU A 8 1.23 17.97 4.31
CA LEU A 8 0.61 17.61 5.58
C LEU A 8 1.58 16.85 6.51
N PRO A 9 1.47 17.03 7.83
CA PRO A 9 2.21 16.21 8.78
C PRO A 9 1.76 14.75 8.69
N SER A 10 2.70 13.81 8.70
CA SER A 10 2.39 12.37 8.75
C SER A 10 1.60 11.97 10.01
N GLY A 11 1.53 12.86 11.01
CA GLY A 11 0.67 12.73 12.20
C GLY A 11 -0.84 12.60 11.89
N VAL A 12 -1.30 13.15 10.77
CA VAL A 12 -2.73 13.18 10.38
C VAL A 12 -3.29 11.76 10.24
N TYR A 13 -2.57 10.88 9.55
CA TYR A 13 -3.01 9.49 9.34
C TYR A 13 -2.39 8.53 10.37
N SER A 14 -1.12 8.73 10.74
CA SER A 14 -0.40 7.81 11.63
C SER A 14 -1.04 7.67 13.01
N ARG A 15 -1.70 8.71 13.55
CA ARG A 15 -2.40 8.60 14.84
C ARG A 15 -3.57 7.62 14.78
N THR A 16 -4.40 7.73 13.74
CA THR A 16 -5.54 6.83 13.53
C THR A 16 -5.09 5.42 13.26
N ILE A 17 -4.12 5.24 12.34
CA ILE A 17 -3.60 3.91 12.02
C ILE A 17 -2.95 3.28 13.26
N ARG A 18 -2.18 4.03 14.05
CA ARG A 18 -1.60 3.52 15.31
C ARG A 18 -2.68 3.05 16.28
N LYS A 19 -3.75 3.84 16.47
CA LYS A 19 -4.85 3.47 17.38
C LYS A 19 -5.44 2.10 17.04
N HIS A 20 -5.56 1.76 15.76
CA HIS A 20 -6.23 0.55 15.31
C HIS A 20 -5.31 -0.62 14.95
N SER A 21 -4.05 -0.36 14.59
CA SER A 21 -3.14 -1.38 14.04
C SER A 21 -1.86 -1.64 14.87
N ASN A 22 -1.55 -0.83 15.88
CA ASN A 22 -0.26 -0.89 16.59
C ASN A 22 0.02 -2.22 17.31
N ARG A 23 -1.01 -3.01 17.59
CA ARG A 23 -0.87 -4.32 18.27
C ARG A 23 -0.83 -5.49 17.28
N TYR A 24 -1.13 -5.26 16.01
CA TYR A 24 -1.26 -6.34 15.05
C TYR A 24 0.02 -6.50 14.22
N ARG A 25 0.43 -7.75 14.11
CA ARG A 25 1.42 -8.23 13.15
C ARG A 25 0.70 -8.93 12.02
N PHE A 26 1.36 -9.07 10.88
CA PHE A 26 0.81 -9.83 9.75
C PHE A 26 0.44 -11.26 10.15
N SER A 27 1.22 -11.91 11.01
CA SER A 27 0.91 -13.25 11.54
C SER A 27 -0.37 -13.31 12.39
N ASN A 28 -0.94 -12.17 12.81
CA ASN A 28 -2.19 -12.13 13.56
C ASN A 28 -3.44 -12.04 12.67
N THR A 29 -3.29 -11.87 11.35
CA THR A 29 -4.44 -11.67 10.47
C THR A 29 -5.12 -12.99 10.14
N LYS A 30 -6.45 -13.05 10.34
CA LYS A 30 -7.27 -14.23 9.97
C LYS A 30 -7.32 -14.49 8.47
N ILE A 31 -7.26 -13.41 7.69
CA ILE A 31 -7.16 -13.43 6.23
C ILE A 31 -5.74 -12.98 5.90
N PRO A 32 -4.96 -13.71 5.07
CA PRO A 32 -3.64 -13.27 4.65
C PRO A 32 -3.70 -11.84 4.12
N PHE A 33 -2.94 -10.96 4.77
CA PHE A 33 -2.87 -9.55 4.43
C PHE A 33 -1.51 -9.23 3.85
N VAL A 34 -1.49 -8.40 2.82
CA VAL A 34 -0.27 -7.84 2.25
C VAL A 34 -0.43 -6.34 2.10
N CYS A 35 0.66 -5.63 2.22
CA CYS A 35 0.71 -4.18 2.13
C CYS A 35 1.87 -3.80 1.22
N THR A 36 1.72 -2.76 0.42
CA THR A 36 2.72 -2.39 -0.59
C THR A 36 3.25 -0.98 -0.37
N SER A 37 4.51 -0.79 -0.73
CA SER A 37 5.20 0.50 -0.69
C SER A 37 6.17 0.60 -1.86
N THR A 38 6.59 1.81 -2.20
CA THR A 38 7.53 2.04 -3.30
C THR A 38 8.86 2.54 -2.78
N ALA A 39 9.96 1.92 -3.17
CA ALA A 39 11.29 2.50 -3.01
C ALA A 39 11.47 3.61 -4.07
N ILE A 40 11.45 4.87 -3.62
CA ILE A 40 11.33 6.03 -4.52
C ILE A 40 12.53 6.16 -5.44
N CYS A 41 13.74 5.80 -4.98
CA CYS A 41 14.96 5.93 -5.77
C CYS A 41 15.01 4.93 -6.94
N SER A 42 14.51 3.70 -6.73
CA SER A 42 14.53 2.62 -7.74
C SER A 42 13.19 2.45 -8.47
N ALA A 43 12.13 3.11 -8.00
CA ALA A 43 10.74 2.88 -8.39
C ALA A 43 10.27 1.42 -8.20
N GLU A 44 10.94 0.68 -7.30
CA GLU A 44 10.63 -0.73 -7.04
C GLU A 44 9.45 -0.86 -6.08
N LEU A 45 8.53 -1.78 -6.41
CA LEU A 45 7.41 -2.14 -5.54
C LEU A 45 7.88 -3.15 -4.50
N LEU A 46 7.72 -2.81 -3.23
CA LEU A 46 7.97 -3.70 -2.10
C LEU A 46 6.64 -4.25 -1.58
N VAL A 47 6.52 -5.58 -1.58
CA VAL A 47 5.40 -6.30 -0.95
C VAL A 47 5.80 -6.66 0.48
N GLN A 48 5.00 -6.20 1.44
CA GLN A 48 5.19 -6.45 2.87
C GLN A 48 4.10 -7.43 3.34
N ASN A 49 4.52 -8.56 3.90
CA ASN A 49 3.65 -9.61 4.39
C ASN A 49 4.07 -10.13 5.79
N GLU A 50 5.01 -9.45 6.43
CA GLU A 50 5.55 -9.81 7.74
C GLU A 50 5.84 -8.58 8.61
N GLY A 51 6.00 -8.79 9.92
CA GLY A 51 6.32 -7.71 10.86
C GLY A 51 5.09 -6.95 11.37
N SER A 52 5.25 -5.66 11.63
CA SER A 52 4.21 -4.77 12.18
C SER A 52 3.28 -4.23 11.09
N ILE A 53 1.96 -4.45 11.22
CA ILE A 53 0.99 -3.88 10.27
C ILE A 53 0.99 -2.35 10.35
N TYR A 54 1.15 -1.80 11.55
CA TYR A 54 1.22 -0.35 11.73
C TYR A 54 2.35 0.27 10.91
N GLU A 55 3.53 -0.32 10.94
CA GLU A 55 4.68 0.19 10.18
C GLU A 55 4.44 0.09 8.68
N ALA A 56 3.96 -1.06 8.21
CA ALA A 56 3.67 -1.27 6.79
C ALA A 56 2.64 -0.28 6.26
N LEU A 57 1.50 -0.12 6.95
CA LEU A 57 0.45 0.83 6.58
C LEU A 57 0.97 2.28 6.59
N ARG A 58 1.85 2.61 7.53
CA ARG A 58 2.34 3.98 7.65
C ARG A 58 3.20 4.39 6.46
N VAL A 59 3.97 3.45 5.92
CA VAL A 59 4.78 3.64 4.70
C VAL A 59 3.89 3.58 3.46
N SER A 60 2.99 2.61 3.39
CA SER A 60 2.09 2.38 2.25
C SER A 60 1.16 3.56 1.95
N MET A 61 0.87 4.40 2.94
CA MET A 61 0.04 5.62 2.80
C MET A 61 0.85 6.93 2.72
N ALA A 62 2.18 6.86 2.59
CA ALA A 62 3.05 8.04 2.53
C ALA A 62 3.08 8.63 1.12
N ILE A 63 1.96 9.20 0.67
CA ILE A 63 1.79 9.79 -0.67
C ILE A 63 2.82 10.91 -0.89
N PRO A 64 3.72 10.81 -1.89
CA PRO A 64 4.71 11.85 -2.17
C PRO A 64 4.08 13.23 -2.37
N GLY A 65 4.72 14.26 -1.82
CA GLY A 65 4.21 15.65 -1.85
C GLY A 65 3.10 15.94 -0.84
N LEU A 66 2.30 14.94 -0.45
CA LEU A 66 1.29 15.09 0.60
C LEU A 66 1.84 14.75 1.98
N PHE A 67 2.51 13.60 2.10
CA PHE A 67 3.11 13.10 3.33
C PHE A 67 4.60 12.84 3.14
N LYS A 68 5.35 12.88 4.23
CA LYS A 68 6.80 12.65 4.20
C LYS A 68 7.08 11.16 3.95
N PRO A 69 7.92 10.80 2.97
CA PRO A 69 8.44 9.45 2.82
C PRO A 69 9.16 8.96 4.09
N GLU A 70 9.08 7.65 4.33
CA GLU A 70 9.70 7.01 5.48
C GLU A 70 11.06 6.40 5.08
N LYS A 71 12.06 6.54 5.95
CA LYS A 71 13.38 5.92 5.74
C LYS A 71 13.44 4.58 6.45
N LYS A 72 13.86 3.53 5.74
CA LYS A 72 14.09 2.19 6.30
C LYS A 72 15.43 1.67 5.80
N GLY A 73 16.46 1.76 6.65
CA GLY A 73 17.84 1.54 6.23
C GLY A 73 18.24 2.54 5.14
N ASP A 74 18.78 2.04 4.03
CA ASP A 74 19.17 2.85 2.86
C ASP A 74 18.00 3.18 1.92
N LEU A 75 16.82 2.59 2.17
CA LEU A 75 15.64 2.81 1.34
C LEU A 75 14.86 4.03 1.81
N THR A 76 14.41 4.84 0.85
CA THR A 76 13.39 5.86 1.05
C THR A 76 12.09 5.34 0.44
N LEU A 77 11.11 5.06 1.30
CA LEU A 77 9.87 4.40 0.95
C LEU A 77 8.70 5.38 0.98
N ALA A 78 7.80 5.24 0.00
CA ALA A 78 6.55 5.99 -0.09
C ALA A 78 5.39 5.07 -0.47
N ASP A 79 4.25 5.70 -0.73
CA ASP A 79 3.00 5.05 -1.14
C ASP A 79 3.20 4.00 -2.24
N GLY A 80 2.53 2.85 -2.08
CA GLY A 80 2.65 1.72 -2.99
C GLY A 80 1.98 1.93 -4.35
N GLY A 81 1.10 2.93 -4.45
CA GLY A 81 0.33 3.24 -5.67
C GLY A 81 1.14 3.95 -6.76
N ILE A 82 2.38 4.34 -6.48
CA ILE A 82 3.25 5.07 -7.43
C ILE A 82 3.55 4.21 -8.69
N PRO A 83 4.08 2.98 -8.59
CA PRO A 83 4.31 2.12 -9.74
C PRO A 83 3.05 1.38 -10.19
N ASN A 84 2.12 1.11 -9.28
CA ASN A 84 0.88 0.39 -9.58
C ASN A 84 -0.20 0.68 -8.53
N ASN A 85 -1.28 1.37 -8.91
CA ASN A 85 -2.39 1.69 -8.00
C ASN A 85 -3.40 0.54 -7.83
N LEU A 86 -3.30 -0.54 -8.62
CA LEU A 86 -4.17 -1.71 -8.54
C LEU A 86 -3.32 -2.99 -8.46
N PHE A 87 -3.08 -3.49 -7.24
CA PHE A 87 -2.14 -4.59 -6.93
C PHE A 87 -2.62 -5.99 -7.36
N VAL A 88 -3.25 -6.11 -8.52
CA VAL A 88 -3.76 -7.38 -9.05
C VAL A 88 -2.62 -8.37 -9.28
N SER A 89 -1.43 -7.93 -9.67
CA SER A 89 -0.25 -8.79 -9.84
C SER A 89 0.14 -9.49 -8.53
N VAL A 90 0.17 -8.75 -7.41
CA VAL A 90 0.48 -9.30 -6.08
C VAL A 90 -0.54 -10.35 -5.67
N ALA A 91 -1.83 -10.11 -5.94
CA ALA A 91 -2.88 -11.08 -5.65
C ALA A 91 -2.81 -12.34 -6.53
N ARG A 92 -2.34 -12.21 -7.79
CA ARG A 92 -2.11 -13.34 -8.70
C ARG A 92 -0.93 -14.20 -8.25
N GLU A 93 0.18 -13.58 -7.87
CA GLU A 93 1.37 -14.29 -7.37
C GLU A 93 1.08 -15.11 -6.10
N ALA A 94 0.04 -14.73 -5.35
CA ALA A 94 -0.43 -15.49 -4.18
C ALA A 94 -1.25 -16.76 -4.52
N ASN A 95 -1.21 -17.26 -5.77
CA ASN A 95 -1.95 -18.43 -6.26
C ASN A 95 -3.48 -18.34 -6.09
N SER A 96 -4.03 -17.12 -6.17
CA SER A 96 -5.48 -16.91 -6.10
C SER A 96 -6.18 -17.40 -7.37
N THR A 97 -7.17 -18.27 -7.25
CA THR A 97 -8.01 -18.71 -8.40
C THR A 97 -8.90 -17.59 -8.93
N PHE A 98 -9.25 -16.63 -8.07
CA PHE A 98 -10.09 -15.49 -8.40
C PHE A 98 -9.60 -14.24 -7.66
N VAL A 99 -9.62 -13.09 -8.34
CA VAL A 99 -9.22 -11.80 -7.76
C VAL A 99 -10.36 -10.80 -7.92
N VAL A 100 -10.83 -10.27 -6.79
CA VAL A 100 -11.75 -9.11 -6.77
C VAL A 100 -10.91 -7.84 -6.64
N ALA A 101 -10.86 -7.05 -7.69
CA ALA A 101 -10.17 -5.75 -7.67
C ALA A 101 -11.19 -4.62 -7.48
N VAL A 102 -10.90 -3.69 -6.57
CA VAL A 102 -11.71 -2.50 -6.31
C VAL A 102 -10.92 -1.27 -6.77
N ASP A 103 -11.37 -0.67 -7.87
CA ASP A 103 -10.76 0.54 -8.43
C ASP A 103 -11.58 1.78 -8.04
N LEU A 104 -10.89 2.75 -7.43
CA LEU A 104 -11.47 4.02 -6.98
C LEU A 104 -11.14 5.20 -7.92
N SER A 105 -10.48 4.95 -9.06
CA SER A 105 -10.06 5.98 -10.01
C SER A 105 -11.19 6.56 -10.86
N SER A 106 -12.37 5.92 -10.89
CA SER A 106 -13.47 6.35 -11.75
C SER A 106 -14.30 7.47 -11.11
N SER A 107 -14.52 8.54 -11.87
CA SER A 107 -15.35 9.69 -11.47
C SER A 107 -16.86 9.47 -11.66
N ASN A 108 -17.26 8.34 -12.27
CA ASN A 108 -18.66 8.00 -12.50
C ASN A 108 -19.17 7.08 -11.39
N ARG A 109 -20.35 7.40 -10.84
CA ARG A 109 -21.09 6.56 -9.87
C ARG A 109 -21.66 5.29 -10.52
N VAL A 110 -20.78 4.44 -11.03
CA VAL A 110 -21.11 3.06 -11.39
C VAL A 110 -20.04 2.20 -10.76
N THR A 111 -20.41 1.51 -9.68
CA THR A 111 -19.69 0.36 -9.13
C THR A 111 -19.70 -0.71 -10.21
N SER A 112 -18.76 -0.60 -11.15
CA SER A 112 -18.51 -1.62 -12.15
C SER A 112 -17.86 -2.76 -11.40
N ILE A 113 -18.59 -3.86 -11.18
CA ILE A 113 -17.95 -5.12 -10.79
C ILE A 113 -16.97 -5.45 -11.92
N LEU A 114 -15.68 -5.37 -11.62
CA LEU A 114 -14.61 -5.62 -12.57
C LEU A 114 -14.65 -7.10 -13.01
N ARG A 115 -14.78 -7.25 -14.32
CA ARG A 115 -14.53 -8.42 -15.18
C ARG A 115 -13.87 -9.60 -14.45
N ILE A 116 -14.60 -10.71 -14.33
CA ILE A 116 -14.02 -12.02 -14.02
C ILE A 116 -13.09 -12.37 -15.18
N GLN A 117 -11.78 -12.24 -14.97
CA GLN A 117 -10.79 -12.78 -15.90
C GLN A 117 -10.43 -14.18 -15.41
N TYR A 118 -10.84 -15.17 -16.19
CA TYR A 118 -10.28 -16.52 -16.11
C TYR A 118 -8.88 -16.48 -16.71
N TRP A 119 -7.97 -17.24 -16.11
CA TRP A 119 -6.60 -17.43 -16.62
C TRP A 119 -6.47 -18.91 -16.97
N GLU A 120 -5.82 -19.22 -18.10
CA GLU A 120 -5.41 -20.59 -18.46
C GLU A 120 -4.24 -21.08 -17.58
#